data_AF-A0A5K0X300-F1
#
_entry.id   AF-A0A5K0X300-F1
#
_cell.length_a   1.000
_cell.length_b   1.000
_cell.length_c   1.000
_cell.angle_alpha   90.00
_cell.angle_beta   90.00
_cell.angle_gamma   90.00
#
_symmetry.space_group_name_H-M   'P 1'
#
loop_
_entity.id
_entity.type
_entity.pdbx_description
1 polymer ?
#
loop_
_entity_poly.entity_id
_entity_poly.type
_entity_poly.pdbx_seq_one_letter_code
_entity_poly.pdbx_strand_id
1 'polypeptide(L)' 'EKDAAFAPFGGGPRLCPGSQLAQLEVSIFLHYLVTNC' A
#
# COMPACT_ATOMS: atom_id res chain seq x y z
N GLU A 1 18.32 -15.76 4.98
CA GLU A 1 16.86 -15.93 5.05
C GLU A 1 16.23 -15.07 3.96
N LYS A 2 15.30 -15.59 3.17
CA LYS A 2 14.63 -14.79 2.13
C LYS A 2 13.53 -14.00 2.84
N ASP A 3 13.79 -12.72 3.10
CA ASP A 3 12.81 -11.80 3.69
C ASP A 3 11.48 -12.01 2.99
N ALA A 4 10.48 -12.50 3.74
CA ALA A 4 9.15 -12.64 3.19
C ALA A 4 8.71 -11.25 2.73
N ALA A 5 8.56 -11.05 1.42
CA ALA A 5 8.13 -9.77 0.87
C ALA A 5 6.82 -9.37 1.57
N PHE A 6 6.82 -8.22 2.23
CA PHE A 6 5.63 -7.69 2.89
C PHE A 6 4.55 -7.44 1.83
N ALA A 7 3.56 -8.32 1.80
CA ALA A 7 2.47 -8.33 0.81
C ALA A 7 1.12 -8.19 1.54
N PRO A 8 0.81 -7.00 2.10
CA PRO A 8 -0.38 -6.79 2.95
C PRO A 8 -1.70 -6.98 2.19
N PHE A 9 -1.65 -6.93 0.86
CA PHE A 9 -2.81 -7.08 -0.02
C PHE A 9 -2.83 -8.41 -0.77
N GLY A 10 -2.05 -9.40 -0.31
CA GLY A 10 -1.91 -10.71 -0.95
C GLY A 10 -1.03 -10.67 -2.21
N GLY A 11 -1.06 -11.76 -2.97
CA GLY A 11 -0.28 -11.91 -4.20
C GLY A 11 -0.88 -12.97 -5.14
N GLY A 12 -0.49 -12.92 -6.41
CA GLY A 12 -1.01 -13.82 -7.45
C GLY A 12 -2.54 -13.74 -7.59
N PRO A 13 -3.26 -14.87 -7.70
CA PRO A 13 -4.72 -14.88 -7.93
C PRO A 13 -5.55 -14.37 -6.74
N ARG A 14 -4.94 -14.16 -5.58
CA ARG A 14 -5.59 -13.62 -4.37
C ARG A 14 -5.18 -12.17 -4.10
N LEU A 15 -4.64 -11.48 -5.11
CA LEU A 15 -4.35 -10.05 -5.01
C LEU A 15 -5.64 -9.26 -4.77
N CYS A 16 -5.61 -8.38 -3.77
CA CYS A 16 -6.72 -7.48 -3.50
C CYS A 16 -6.95 -6.55 -4.71
N PRO A 17 -8.18 -6.47 -5.25
CA PRO A 17 -8.49 -5.55 -6.36
C PRO A 17 -8.29 -4.07 -5.96
N GLY A 18 -8.37 -3.75 -4.66
CA GLY A 18 -8.12 -2.43 -4.10
C GLY A 18 -6.66 -2.13 -3.76
N SER A 19 -5.70 -3.02 -4.09
CA SER A 19 -4.28 -2.83 -3.71
C SER A 19 -3.67 -1.53 -4.23
N GLN A 20 -3.95 -1.17 -5.48
CA GLN A 20 -3.47 0.09 -6.08
C GLN A 20 -4.17 1.32 -5.46
N LEU A 21 -5.47 1.20 -5.18
CA LEU A 21 -6.23 2.26 -4.52
C LEU A 21 -5.70 2.53 -3.12
N ALA A 22 -5.45 1.49 -2.34
CA ALA A 22 -4.92 1.62 -0.98
C ALA A 22 -3.52 2.26 -0.97
N GLN A 23 -2.65 1.91 -1.93
CA GLN A 23 -1.35 2.56 -2.08
C GLN A 23 -1.48 4.05 -2.41
N LEU A 24 -2.41 4.41 -3.30
CA LEU A 24 -2.69 5.80 -3.66
C LEU A 24 -3.21 6.59 -2.45
N GLU A 25 -4.20 6.04 -1.74
CA GLU A 25 -4.83 6.68 -0.58
C GLU A 25 -3.82 6.96 0.53
N VAL A 26 -2.96 5.98 0.85
CA VAL A 26 -1.87 6.16 1.83
C VAL A 26 -0.89 7.24 1.36
N SER A 27 -0.53 7.26 0.07
CA SER A 27 0.40 8.27 -0.47
C SER A 27 -0.17 9.69 -0.37
N ILE A 28 -1.46 9.87 -0.69
CA ILE A 28 -2.16 11.15 -0.58
C ILE A 28 -2.26 11.57 0.89
N PHE A 29 -2.65 10.65 1.77
CA PHE A 29 -2.74 10.90 3.20
C PHE A 29 -1.41 11.37 3.78
N LEU A 30 -0.31 10.67 3.46
CA LEU A 30 1.02 11.05 3.91
C LEU A 30 1.45 12.39 3.33
N HIS A 31 1.21 12.65 2.04
CA HIS A 31 1.52 13.93 1.45
C HIS A 31 0.81 15.07 2.19
N TYR A 32 -0.49 14.94 2.43
CA TYR A 32 -1.25 15.95 3.15
C TYR A 32 -0.71 16.15 4.58
N LEU A 33 -0.47 15.05 5.29
CA LEU A 33 0.08 15.06 6.65
C LEU A 33 1.42 15.79 6.74
N VAL A 34 2.34 15.57 5.80
CA VAL A 34 3.68 16.19 5.88
C VAL A 34 3.75 17.61 5.31
N THR A 35 2.78 18.01 4.48
CA THR A 35 2.80 19.34 3.81
C THR A 35 1.84 20.35 4.42
N ASN A 36 0.83 19.91 5.17
CA ASN A 36 -0.20 20.78 5.77
C ASN A 36 -0.17 20.76 7.31
N CYS A 37 0.85 20.15 7.91
CA CYS A 37 1.19 20.30 9.32
C CYS A 37 2.17 21.47 9.54
#